data_AF-A0A840G6M5-F1
#
_entry.id   AF-A0A840G6M5-F1
#
_cell.length_a   1.000
_cell.length_b   1.000
_cell.length_c   1.000
_cell.angle_alpha   90.00
_cell.angle_beta   90.00
_cell.angle_gamma   90.00
#
_symmetry.space_group_name_H-M   'P 1'
#
loop_
_entity.id
_entity.type
_entity.pdbx_description
1 polymer ?
#
loop_
_entity_poly.entity_id
_entity_poly.type
_entity_poly.pdbx_seq_one_letter_code
_entity_poly.pdbx_strand_id
1 'polypeptide(L)'
;MTDQELNDRLDAKKALVVHFSHHVLMNPEHPHYPEDLLRVLKQNGEFPNSCCVLWPGHTMDLIGSVGVLFKPTCATILSVLARDSGSLTWNDGTEGSLGEPLTVVSFEESFDVPTGSYNEWRVKGAAIEGIFVADPNNIWVKCEVEVGEGEWKTKTNGQKPITLDEVFATFPDSRIFTMNSQGKVEIPRP
;
A
#
# COMPACT_ATOMS: atom_id res chain seq x y z
N MET A 1 1.81 16.93 15.95
CA MET A 1 0.33 16.84 16.02
C MET A 1 -0.04 15.69 16.96
N THR A 2 -1.27 15.66 17.46
CA THR A 2 -1.81 14.57 18.30
C THR A 2 -2.52 13.51 17.45
N ASP A 3 -2.77 12.34 18.03
CA ASP A 3 -3.51 11.27 17.35
C ASP A 3 -4.94 11.68 16.98
N GLN A 4 -5.61 12.48 17.82
CA GLN A 4 -6.94 13.00 17.48
C GLN A 4 -6.86 13.95 16.29
N GLU A 5 -5.89 14.87 16.26
CA GLU A 5 -5.69 15.78 15.12
C GLU A 5 -5.36 15.03 13.83
N LEU A 6 -4.55 13.96 13.91
CA LEU A 6 -4.26 13.10 12.76
C LEU A 6 -5.54 12.44 12.24
N ASN A 7 -6.32 11.80 13.13
CA ASN A 7 -7.58 11.15 12.76
C ASN A 7 -8.56 12.15 12.14
N ASP A 8 -8.79 13.30 12.78
CA ASP A 8 -9.71 14.32 12.29
C ASP A 8 -9.32 14.84 10.90
N ARG A 9 -8.02 14.99 10.64
CA ARG A 9 -7.52 15.44 9.32
C ARG A 9 -7.61 14.35 8.25
N LEU A 10 -7.29 13.11 8.59
CA LEU A 10 -7.49 11.97 7.69
C LEU A 10 -8.98 11.84 7.35
N ASP A 11 -9.87 11.93 8.33
CA ASP A 11 -11.32 11.86 8.15
C ASP A 11 -11.84 13.02 7.30
N ALA A 12 -11.37 14.25 7.54
CA ALA A 12 -11.75 15.43 6.76
C ALA A 12 -11.39 15.28 5.27
N LYS A 13 -10.26 14.63 4.97
CA LYS A 13 -9.84 14.29 3.60
C LYS A 13 -10.40 12.95 3.11
N LYS A 14 -11.11 12.20 3.96
CA LYS A 14 -11.56 10.81 3.73
C LYS A 14 -10.39 9.90 3.30
N ALA A 15 -9.22 10.15 3.87
CA ALA A 15 -7.97 9.58 3.43
C ALA A 15 -7.74 8.17 3.99
N LEU A 16 -7.08 7.31 3.21
CA LEU A 16 -6.75 5.93 3.57
C LEU A 16 -5.27 5.65 3.42
N VAL A 17 -4.67 4.97 4.39
CA VAL A 17 -3.25 4.63 4.40
C VAL A 17 -3.08 3.17 4.00
N VAL A 18 -2.50 2.91 2.83
CA VAL A 18 -2.48 1.60 2.19
C VAL A 18 -1.05 1.18 1.84
N HIS A 19 -0.61 0.03 2.33
CA HIS A 19 0.61 -0.62 1.85
C HIS A 19 0.28 -1.56 0.69
N PHE A 20 0.64 -1.17 -0.52
CA PHE A 20 0.36 -1.94 -1.72
C PHE A 20 1.35 -3.06 -1.98
N SER A 21 0.85 -4.15 -2.56
CA SER A 21 1.67 -5.13 -3.25
C SER A 21 2.21 -4.49 -4.53
N HIS A 22 3.52 -4.32 -4.59
CA HIS A 22 4.15 -3.46 -5.58
C HIS A 22 4.27 -4.17 -6.94
N HIS A 23 3.57 -3.68 -7.97
CA HIS A 23 3.62 -4.26 -9.30
C HIS A 23 4.77 -3.74 -10.18
N VAL A 24 5.30 -2.55 -9.88
CA VAL A 24 6.37 -1.90 -10.68
C VAL A 24 7.80 -2.41 -10.34
N LEU A 25 8.05 -2.81 -9.09
CA LEU A 25 9.36 -3.33 -8.66
C LEU A 25 9.53 -4.79 -9.10
N MET A 26 10.21 -4.98 -10.23
CA MET A 26 10.55 -6.31 -10.80
C MET A 26 11.83 -6.92 -10.21
N ASN A 27 12.19 -6.56 -8.97
CA ASN A 27 13.29 -7.21 -8.27
C ASN A 27 12.89 -8.65 -7.89
N PRO A 28 13.59 -9.70 -8.37
CA PRO A 28 13.29 -11.10 -8.06
C PRO A 28 13.49 -11.46 -6.58
N GLU A 29 14.20 -10.65 -5.81
CA GLU A 29 14.40 -10.89 -4.37
C GLU A 29 13.24 -10.36 -3.51
N HIS A 30 12.33 -9.55 -4.09
CA HIS A 30 11.17 -9.06 -3.36
C HIS A 30 10.00 -10.04 -3.50
N PRO A 31 9.32 -10.39 -2.39
CA PRO A 31 8.15 -11.24 -2.46
C PRO A 31 7.08 -10.68 -3.41
N HIS A 32 6.32 -11.59 -3.99
CA HIS A 32 5.24 -11.32 -4.92
C HIS A 32 3.91 -11.31 -4.19
N TYR A 33 2.85 -10.92 -4.89
CA TYR A 33 1.51 -11.18 -4.41
C TYR A 33 1.25 -12.70 -4.40
N PRO A 34 0.66 -13.26 -3.33
CA PRO A 34 0.17 -12.59 -2.12
C PRO A 34 1.15 -12.59 -0.93
N GLU A 35 2.33 -13.22 -1.08
CA GLU A 35 3.28 -13.45 0.01
C GLU A 35 3.75 -12.14 0.67
N ASP A 36 3.90 -11.07 -0.11
CA ASP A 36 4.28 -9.75 0.39
C ASP A 36 3.24 -9.18 1.38
N LEU A 37 1.96 -9.24 1.03
CA LEU A 37 0.86 -8.80 1.89
C LEU A 37 0.63 -9.74 3.07
N LEU A 38 0.71 -11.06 2.86
CA LEU A 38 0.62 -12.05 3.93
C LEU A 38 1.73 -11.86 4.97
N ARG A 39 2.94 -11.51 4.52
CA ARG A 39 4.04 -11.14 5.40
C ARG A 39 3.70 -9.92 6.23
N VAL A 40 3.14 -8.87 5.63
CA VAL A 40 2.73 -7.65 6.35
C VAL A 40 1.67 -7.97 7.41
N LEU A 41 0.68 -8.80 7.09
CA LEU A 41 -0.35 -9.22 8.04
C LEU A 41 0.23 -10.01 9.22
N LYS A 42 1.22 -10.87 8.98
CA LYS A 42 1.83 -11.74 10.00
C LYS A 42 2.90 -11.05 10.84
N GLN A 43 3.66 -10.14 10.24
CA GLN A 43 4.86 -9.51 10.81
C GLN A 43 4.69 -8.00 11.01
N ASN A 44 3.44 -7.54 11.15
CA ASN A 44 3.15 -6.13 11.37
C ASN A 44 3.89 -5.60 12.60
N GLY A 45 4.69 -4.54 12.42
CA GLY A 45 5.50 -3.94 13.48
C GLY A 45 6.93 -4.47 13.57
N GLU A 46 7.29 -5.55 12.88
CA GLU A 46 8.70 -5.98 12.78
C GLU A 46 9.49 -4.98 11.91
N PHE A 47 8.91 -4.58 10.78
CA PHE A 47 9.51 -3.66 9.80
C PHE A 47 8.56 -2.51 9.43
N PRO A 48 9.07 -1.34 9.03
CA PRO A 48 8.24 -0.29 8.45
C PRO A 48 7.77 -0.66 7.04
N ASN A 49 6.53 -0.32 6.72
CA ASN A 49 5.90 -0.49 5.42
C ASN A 49 5.82 0.85 4.69
N SER A 50 6.17 0.84 3.41
CA SER A 50 5.95 1.98 2.51
C SER A 50 4.49 2.00 2.08
N CYS A 51 3.75 3.02 2.51
CA CYS A 51 2.32 3.17 2.27
C CYS A 51 2.03 4.38 1.38
N CYS A 52 0.99 4.29 0.57
CA CYS A 52 0.37 5.46 -0.05
C CYS A 52 -0.77 5.96 0.83
N VAL A 53 -0.99 7.27 0.84
CA VAL A 53 -2.18 7.90 1.43
C VAL A 53 -3.10 8.38 0.33
N LEU A 54 -4.21 7.66 0.17
CA LEU A 54 -5.21 7.88 -0.87
C LEU A 54 -6.29 8.81 -0.36
N TRP A 55 -6.88 9.63 -1.22
CA TRP A 55 -8.08 10.42 -0.93
C TRP A 55 -9.02 10.43 -2.15
N PRO A 56 -10.33 10.65 -1.97
CA PRO A 56 -11.26 10.68 -3.10
C PRO A 56 -10.83 11.69 -4.16
N GLY A 57 -10.72 11.23 -5.41
CA GLY A 57 -10.34 12.07 -6.55
C GLY A 57 -8.84 12.31 -6.71
N HIS A 58 -7.97 11.62 -5.97
CA HIS A 58 -6.53 11.65 -6.23
C HIS A 58 -6.23 11.19 -7.68
N THR A 59 -5.16 11.71 -8.26
CA THR A 59 -4.67 11.32 -9.60
C THR A 59 -3.29 10.68 -9.55
N MET A 60 -2.92 10.14 -8.39
CA MET A 60 -1.65 9.44 -8.18
C MET A 60 -1.53 8.17 -9.02
N ASP A 61 -0.32 7.88 -9.46
CA ASP A 61 0.03 6.62 -10.12
C ASP A 61 0.32 5.56 -9.06
N LEU A 62 -0.72 4.79 -8.72
CA LEU A 62 -0.61 3.77 -7.68
C LEU A 62 0.31 2.62 -8.08
N ILE A 63 1.16 2.22 -7.14
CA ILE A 63 2.17 1.18 -7.32
C ILE A 63 1.63 -0.25 -7.21
N GLY A 64 0.34 -0.43 -6.91
CA GLY A 64 -0.32 -1.72 -6.73
C GLY A 64 -1.83 -1.63 -6.81
N SER A 65 -2.50 -2.75 -7.09
CA SER A 65 -3.97 -2.85 -7.08
C SER A 65 -4.54 -3.33 -5.75
N VAL A 66 -3.77 -4.11 -5.00
CA VAL A 66 -4.19 -4.72 -3.71
C VAL A 66 -3.18 -4.33 -2.63
N GLY A 67 -3.65 -4.00 -1.44
CA GLY A 67 -2.79 -3.63 -0.32
C GLY A 67 -3.40 -3.88 1.05
N VAL A 68 -2.59 -3.76 2.10
CA VAL A 68 -3.05 -3.76 3.50
C VAL A 68 -3.47 -2.36 3.89
N LEU A 69 -4.70 -2.22 4.40
CA LEU A 69 -5.24 -0.97 4.91
C LEU A 69 -4.87 -0.80 6.39
N PHE A 70 -4.21 0.30 6.70
CA PHE A 70 -3.82 0.65 8.06
C PHE A 70 -4.66 1.77 8.64
N LYS A 71 -4.82 1.73 9.97
CA LYS A 71 -5.28 2.83 10.81
C LYS A 71 -4.11 3.29 11.70
N PRO A 72 -3.29 4.23 11.22
CA PRO A 72 -2.11 4.68 11.95
C PRO A 72 -2.43 5.64 13.09
N THR A 73 -1.51 5.74 14.03
CA THR A 73 -1.35 6.85 14.99
C THR A 73 -0.08 7.64 14.65
N CYS A 74 0.11 8.81 15.27
CA CYS A 74 1.33 9.60 15.06
C CYS A 74 2.59 8.80 15.39
N ALA A 75 2.55 7.96 16.43
CA ALA A 75 3.68 7.14 16.85
C ALA A 75 4.02 6.01 15.85
N THR A 76 3.07 5.59 15.02
CA THR A 76 3.28 4.54 14.01
C THR A 76 3.73 5.08 12.66
N ILE A 77 3.72 6.40 12.47
CA ILE A 77 4.18 7.07 11.25
C ILE A 77 5.61 7.56 11.50
N LEU A 78 6.56 7.00 10.76
CA LEU A 78 7.98 7.32 10.88
C LEU A 78 8.34 8.56 10.05
N SER A 79 7.81 8.64 8.83
CA SER A 79 8.03 9.76 7.92
C SER A 79 6.93 9.85 6.87
N VAL A 80 6.77 11.02 6.26
CA VAL A 80 5.82 11.30 5.18
C VAL A 80 6.48 12.12 4.08
N LEU A 81 6.08 11.90 2.83
CA LEU A 81 6.55 12.68 1.70
C LEU A 81 5.51 12.67 0.56
N ALA A 82 5.40 13.77 -0.18
CA ALA A 82 4.51 13.93 -1.34
C ALA A 82 4.99 13.18 -2.61
N ARG A 83 6.00 12.32 -2.48
CA ARG A 83 6.59 11.49 -3.54
C ARG A 83 7.22 10.26 -2.90
N ASP A 84 7.69 9.33 -3.73
CA ASP A 84 8.61 8.28 -3.30
C ASP A 84 9.80 8.88 -2.52
N SER A 85 9.99 8.41 -1.30
CA SER A 85 11.02 8.86 -0.36
C SER A 85 12.28 8.01 -0.43
N GLY A 86 12.33 7.00 -1.30
CA GLY A 86 13.49 6.14 -1.52
C GLY A 86 13.85 5.36 -0.26
N SER A 87 12.83 4.92 0.50
CA SER A 87 13.04 4.37 1.83
C SER A 87 13.72 3.00 1.82
N LEU A 88 14.63 2.80 2.76
CA LEU A 88 15.37 1.56 2.97
C LEU A 88 15.37 1.18 4.45
N THR A 89 15.42 -0.12 4.72
CA THR A 89 15.71 -0.65 6.06
C THR A 89 16.97 -1.48 5.97
N TRP A 90 17.98 -1.11 6.74
CA TRP A 90 19.25 -1.83 6.79
C TRP A 90 19.14 -3.09 7.67
N ASN A 91 20.12 -3.99 7.53
CA ASN A 91 20.13 -5.28 8.23
C ASN A 91 20.18 -5.16 9.77
N ASP A 92 20.64 -4.02 10.29
CA ASP A 92 20.65 -3.68 11.71
C ASP A 92 19.31 -3.11 12.21
N GLY A 93 18.31 -3.02 11.33
CA GLY A 93 17.00 -2.45 11.60
C GLY A 93 16.95 -0.92 11.51
N THR A 94 18.07 -0.26 11.18
CA THR A 94 18.08 1.18 10.95
C THR A 94 17.17 1.52 9.76
N GLU A 95 16.42 2.62 9.88
CA GLU A 95 15.52 3.13 8.86
C GLU A 95 16.14 4.33 8.18
N GLY A 96 16.06 4.39 6.86
CA GLY A 96 16.51 5.52 6.07
C GLY A 96 15.43 5.93 5.09
N SER A 97 15.04 7.19 5.16
CA SER A 97 14.01 7.77 4.30
C SER A 97 14.36 9.24 4.05
N LEU A 98 14.05 9.76 2.86
CA LEU A 98 14.04 11.20 2.60
C LEU A 98 12.75 11.87 3.06
N GLY A 99 11.83 11.13 3.66
CA GLY A 99 10.59 11.66 4.20
C GLY A 99 10.80 12.49 5.45
N GLU A 100 9.82 13.34 5.72
CA GLU A 100 9.85 14.27 6.86
C GLU A 100 9.08 13.71 8.06
N PRO A 101 9.45 14.09 9.30
CA PRO A 101 8.65 13.76 10.47
C PRO A 101 7.20 14.25 10.32
N LEU A 102 6.25 13.52 10.89
CA LEU A 102 4.84 13.89 10.83
C LEU A 102 4.57 15.16 11.66
N THR A 103 4.26 16.25 10.95
CA THR A 103 3.80 17.52 11.49
C THR A 103 2.52 17.92 10.77
N VAL A 104 1.87 19.01 11.22
CA VAL A 104 0.73 19.56 10.48
C VAL A 104 1.14 19.98 9.07
N VAL A 105 2.34 20.55 8.90
CA VAL A 105 2.83 21.04 7.61
C VAL A 105 3.13 19.87 6.68
N SER A 106 3.98 18.94 7.09
CA SER A 106 4.35 17.77 6.27
C SER A 106 3.16 16.84 6.00
N PHE A 107 2.17 16.78 6.90
CA PHE A 107 0.90 16.12 6.63
C PHE A 107 0.19 16.76 5.42
N GLU A 108 -0.04 18.07 5.42
CA GLU A 108 -0.75 18.74 4.32
C GLU A 108 0.03 18.65 3.01
N GLU A 109 1.35 18.89 3.06
CA GLU A 109 2.23 18.82 1.90
C GLU A 109 2.26 17.41 1.28
N SER A 110 2.09 16.35 2.07
CA SER A 110 2.06 14.97 1.55
C SER A 110 0.90 14.67 0.60
N PHE A 111 -0.10 15.56 0.48
CA PHE A 111 -1.18 15.47 -0.50
C PHE A 111 -0.89 16.24 -1.80
N ASP A 112 0.16 17.08 -1.84
CA ASP A 112 0.58 17.84 -3.01
C ASP A 112 1.48 16.99 -3.93
N VAL A 113 0.91 15.88 -4.41
CA VAL A 113 1.65 14.86 -5.16
C VAL A 113 1.85 15.28 -6.61
N PRO A 114 3.11 15.32 -7.13
CA PRO A 114 3.36 15.62 -8.53
C PRO A 114 2.69 14.62 -9.48
N THR A 115 2.27 15.10 -10.65
CA THR A 115 1.75 14.24 -11.72
C THR A 115 2.77 13.15 -12.07
N GLY A 116 2.30 11.91 -12.21
CA GLY A 116 3.16 10.76 -12.48
C GLY A 116 3.84 10.17 -11.23
N SER A 117 3.36 10.49 -10.03
CA SER A 117 3.95 10.05 -8.76
C SER A 117 2.88 9.56 -7.77
N TYR A 118 3.35 9.08 -6.61
CA TYR A 118 2.55 8.69 -5.46
C TYR A 118 3.24 9.23 -4.19
N ASN A 119 2.47 9.57 -3.16
CA ASN A 119 3.05 9.89 -1.85
C ASN A 119 3.54 8.62 -1.14
N GLU A 120 4.56 8.78 -0.30
CA GLU A 120 5.04 7.70 0.55
C GLU A 120 4.99 8.10 2.02
N TRP A 121 4.28 7.29 2.79
CA TRP A 121 4.25 7.33 4.25
C TRP A 121 4.89 6.05 4.78
N ARG A 122 5.84 6.19 5.69
CA ARG A 122 6.51 5.06 6.35
C ARG A 122 5.77 4.71 7.62
N VAL A 123 5.17 3.53 7.65
CA VAL A 123 4.26 3.11 8.73
C VAL A 123 4.75 1.82 9.37
N LYS A 124 4.91 1.81 10.70
CA LYS A 124 5.35 0.64 11.47
C LYS A 124 4.40 0.35 12.62
N GLY A 125 3.82 -0.85 12.65
CA GLY A 125 3.00 -1.34 13.77
C GLY A 125 1.64 -0.64 13.90
N ALA A 126 1.13 -0.01 12.84
CA ALA A 126 -0.23 0.53 12.81
C ALA A 126 -1.28 -0.59 12.87
N ALA A 127 -2.47 -0.28 13.40
CA ALA A 127 -3.56 -1.24 13.40
C ALA A 127 -3.98 -1.59 11.97
N ILE A 128 -4.25 -2.86 11.69
CA ILE A 128 -4.73 -3.33 10.39
C ILE A 128 -6.25 -3.31 10.39
N GLU A 129 -6.85 -2.67 9.39
CA GLU A 129 -8.31 -2.64 9.23
C GLU A 129 -8.82 -3.70 8.25
N GLY A 130 -8.01 -4.06 7.25
CA GLY A 130 -8.34 -5.10 6.27
C GLY A 130 -7.48 -5.00 5.01
N ILE A 131 -8.02 -5.52 3.90
CA ILE A 131 -7.41 -5.46 2.58
C ILE A 131 -8.08 -4.36 1.77
N PHE A 132 -7.30 -3.59 1.04
CA PHE A 132 -7.75 -2.55 0.12
C PHE A 132 -7.56 -3.01 -1.33
N VAL A 133 -8.56 -2.74 -2.17
CA VAL A 133 -8.53 -2.95 -3.61
C VAL A 133 -8.81 -1.61 -4.31
N ALA A 134 -7.83 -1.13 -5.07
CA ALA A 134 -7.88 0.20 -5.71
C ALA A 134 -9.02 0.30 -6.75
N ASP A 135 -9.09 -0.66 -7.67
CA ASP A 135 -10.19 -0.80 -8.62
C ASP A 135 -10.65 -2.27 -8.65
N PRO A 136 -11.80 -2.60 -8.04
CA PRO A 136 -12.32 -3.97 -7.99
C PRO A 136 -12.61 -4.60 -9.36
N ASN A 137 -12.71 -3.79 -10.42
CA ASN A 137 -12.96 -4.26 -11.79
C ASN A 137 -11.67 -4.40 -12.61
N ASN A 138 -10.52 -3.96 -12.09
CA ASN A 138 -9.26 -3.94 -12.80
C ASN A 138 -8.08 -4.18 -11.84
N ILE A 139 -7.87 -5.44 -11.46
CA ILE A 139 -6.87 -5.83 -10.46
C ILE A 139 -5.67 -6.48 -11.14
N TRP A 140 -4.49 -5.87 -10.98
CA TRP A 140 -3.23 -6.39 -11.49
C TRP A 140 -2.25 -6.62 -10.35
N VAL A 141 -1.68 -7.82 -10.32
CA VAL A 141 -0.70 -8.22 -9.31
C VAL A 141 0.58 -8.70 -9.96
N LYS A 142 1.70 -8.45 -9.28
CA LYS A 142 2.99 -9.03 -9.67
C LYS A 142 3.05 -10.48 -9.18
N CYS A 143 3.32 -11.40 -10.09
CA CYS A 143 3.52 -12.82 -9.80
C CYS A 143 4.58 -13.41 -10.73
N GLU A 144 5.00 -14.63 -10.42
CA GLU A 144 5.83 -15.42 -11.33
C GLU A 144 4.97 -15.87 -12.53
N VAL A 145 5.43 -15.55 -13.74
CA VAL A 145 4.79 -15.94 -15.01
C VAL A 145 5.75 -16.75 -15.86
N GLU A 146 5.22 -17.69 -16.65
CA GLU A 146 6.00 -18.39 -17.67
C GLU A 146 5.94 -17.61 -18.99
N VAL A 147 7.11 -17.37 -19.58
CA VAL A 147 7.25 -16.75 -20.91
C VAL A 147 8.04 -17.66 -21.83
N GLY A 148 7.69 -17.67 -23.12
CA GLY A 148 8.31 -18.51 -24.15
C GLY A 148 7.46 -19.70 -24.60
N GLU A 149 7.97 -20.45 -25.58
CA GLU A 149 7.28 -21.60 -26.19
C GLU A 149 8.17 -22.85 -26.19
N GLY A 150 7.56 -24.02 -26.03
CA GLY A 150 8.25 -25.32 -26.06
C GLY A 150 9.32 -25.46 -24.98
N GLU A 151 10.52 -25.86 -25.38
CA GLU A 151 11.67 -26.03 -24.47
C GLU A 151 12.29 -24.69 -24.01
N TRP A 152 11.84 -23.56 -24.55
CA TRP A 152 12.34 -22.21 -24.22
C TRP A 152 11.50 -21.48 -23.17
N LYS A 153 10.66 -22.20 -22.43
CA LYS A 153 9.90 -21.61 -21.32
C LYS A 153 10.83 -21.21 -20.20
N THR A 154 10.73 -19.97 -19.75
CA THR A 154 11.41 -19.46 -18.57
C THR A 154 10.41 -18.79 -17.63
N LYS A 155 10.71 -18.84 -16.33
CA LYS A 155 9.96 -18.13 -15.29
C LYS A 155 10.53 -16.73 -15.13
N THR A 156 9.66 -15.74 -15.09
CA THR A 156 10.03 -14.35 -14.86
C THR A 156 8.97 -13.64 -14.06
N ASN A 157 9.27 -12.44 -13.59
CA ASN A 157 8.31 -11.59 -12.92
C ASN A 157 7.46 -10.86 -13.96
N GLY A 158 6.16 -10.96 -13.81
CA GLY A 158 5.21 -10.29 -14.68
C GLY A 158 3.98 -9.83 -13.92
N GLN A 159 3.18 -9.02 -14.60
CA GLN A 159 1.86 -8.66 -14.12
C GLN A 159 0.83 -9.64 -14.66
N LYS A 160 -0.08 -10.06 -13.80
CA LYS A 160 -1.22 -10.90 -14.16
C LYS A 160 -2.50 -10.26 -13.64
N PRO A 161 -3.58 -10.22 -14.45
CA PRO A 161 -4.88 -9.81 -13.95
C PRO A 161 -5.44 -10.89 -13.02
N ILE A 162 -6.07 -10.48 -11.92
CA ILE A 162 -6.83 -11.36 -11.04
C ILE A 162 -8.24 -10.80 -10.84
N THR A 163 -9.13 -11.64 -10.36
CA THR A 163 -10.51 -11.30 -10.01
C THR A 163 -10.63 -10.88 -8.55
N LEU A 164 -11.72 -10.18 -8.22
CA LEU A 164 -12.05 -9.88 -6.83
C LEU A 164 -12.31 -11.16 -6.01
N ASP A 165 -12.87 -12.20 -6.62
CA ASP A 165 -13.06 -13.51 -5.98
C ASP A 165 -11.73 -14.16 -5.58
N GLU A 166 -10.69 -14.03 -6.42
CA GLU A 166 -9.33 -14.46 -6.08
C GLU A 166 -8.76 -13.68 -4.88
N VAL A 167 -9.05 -12.37 -4.75
CA VAL A 167 -8.67 -11.60 -3.55
C VAL A 167 -9.43 -12.11 -2.32
N PHE A 168 -10.73 -12.36 -2.42
CA PHE A 168 -11.53 -12.94 -1.33
C PHE A 168 -11.02 -14.31 -0.89
N ALA A 169 -10.61 -15.16 -1.84
CA ALA A 169 -10.06 -16.48 -1.57
C ALA A 169 -8.65 -16.40 -0.94
N THR A 170 -7.85 -15.41 -1.35
CA THR A 170 -6.51 -15.17 -0.80
C THR A 170 -6.57 -14.68 0.65
N PHE A 171 -7.54 -13.83 0.98
CA PHE A 171 -7.71 -13.23 2.30
C PHE A 171 -9.08 -13.60 2.91
N PRO A 172 -9.30 -14.87 3.29
CA PRO A 172 -10.60 -15.37 3.72
C PRO A 172 -11.11 -14.71 5.00
N ASP A 173 -10.20 -14.37 5.92
CA ASP A 173 -10.54 -13.80 7.24
C ASP A 173 -10.50 -12.27 7.26
N SER A 174 -10.14 -11.62 6.15
CA SER A 174 -10.03 -10.17 6.07
C SER A 174 -11.29 -9.53 5.52
N ARG A 175 -11.63 -8.34 6.04
CA ARG A 175 -12.56 -7.41 5.40
C ARG A 175 -11.89 -6.81 4.17
N ILE A 176 -12.64 -6.61 3.09
CA ILE A 176 -12.14 -6.03 1.85
C ILE A 176 -12.78 -4.66 1.64
N PHE A 177 -11.98 -3.67 1.30
CA PHE A 177 -12.40 -2.30 1.09
C PHE A 177 -11.94 -1.78 -0.27
N THR A 178 -12.62 -0.75 -0.76
CA THR A 178 -12.21 0.09 -1.88
C THR A 178 -12.48 1.56 -1.54
N MET A 179 -12.15 2.48 -2.45
CA MET A 179 -12.43 3.90 -2.31
C MET A 179 -13.30 4.38 -3.48
N ASN A 180 -14.37 5.12 -3.17
CA ASN A 180 -15.15 5.85 -4.16
C ASN A 180 -15.12 7.36 -3.86
N SER A 181 -15.94 8.14 -4.58
CA SER A 181 -16.05 9.60 -4.38
C SER A 181 -16.51 10.00 -2.96
N GLN A 182 -17.09 9.08 -2.20
CA GLN A 182 -17.52 9.29 -0.82
C GLN A 182 -16.50 8.83 0.23
N GLY A 183 -15.39 8.21 -0.17
CA GLY A 183 -14.37 7.67 0.73
C GLY A 183 -14.32 6.15 0.72
N LYS A 184 -13.93 5.57 1.86
CA LYS A 184 -13.84 4.12 2.07
C LYS A 184 -15.19 3.44 1.96
N VAL A 185 -15.23 2.33 1.24
CA VAL A 185 -16.40 1.45 1.11
C VAL A 185 -15.97 0.01 1.35
N GLU A 186 -16.71 -0.71 2.18
CA GLU A 186 -16.52 -2.15 2.33
C GLU A 186 -17.18 -2.89 1.17
N ILE A 187 -16.46 -3.84 0.59
CA ILE A 187 -16.97 -4.74 -0.44
C ILE A 187 -17.50 -5.98 0.29
N PRO A 188 -18.83 -6.23 0.27
CA PRO A 188 -19.38 -7.39 0.94
C PRO A 188 -18.90 -8.66 0.25
N ARG A 189 -18.59 -9.67 1.06
CA ARG A 189 -18.32 -11.02 0.56
C ARG A 189 -19.62 -11.60 -0.01
N PRO A 190 -19.58 -12.28 -1.17
CA PRO A 190 -20.75 -12.98 -1.72
C PRO A 190 -21.24 -14.11 -0.82
#